data_AF-A0A1W6LCQ4-F1
#
_entry.id   AF-A0A1W6LCQ4-F1
#
_cell.length_a   1.000
_cell.length_b   1.000
_cell.length_c   1.000
_cell.angle_alpha   90.00
_cell.angle_beta   90.00
_cell.angle_gamma   90.00
#
_symmetry.space_group_name_H-M   'P 1'
#
loop_
_entity.id
_entity.type
_entity.pdbx_description
1 polymer ?
#
loop_
_entity_poly.entity_id
_entity_poly.type
_entity_poly.pdbx_seq_one_letter_code
_entity_poly.pdbx_strand_id
1 'polypeptide(L)'
;MPRPLDELETAVLARLAELDTGDGVPLTRLAKQLDQRVAVLIRTFTMLSDARLGGVAGPGYARLAEDEGRWRAWITPAGRTTVEASA
;
A
#
# COMPACT_ATOMS: atom_id res chain seq x y z
N MET A 1 -11.55 4.70 15.92
CA MET A 1 -11.91 4.62 14.48
C MET A 1 -10.63 4.76 13.68
N PRO A 2 -10.40 3.94 12.65
CA PRO A 2 -9.29 4.19 11.73
C PRO A 2 -9.45 5.60 11.13
N ARG A 3 -8.35 6.34 11.00
CA ARG A 3 -8.34 7.64 10.31
C ARG A 3 -8.85 7.42 8.87
N PRO A 4 -9.69 8.31 8.32
CA PRO A 4 -10.04 8.24 6.91
C PRO A 4 -8.77 8.27 6.05
N LEU A 5 -8.73 7.42 5.02
CA LEU A 5 -7.64 7.40 4.07
C LEU A 5 -7.59 8.75 3.35
N ASP A 6 -6.39 9.29 3.15
CA ASP A 6 -6.22 10.44 2.27
C ASP A 6 -6.34 10.02 0.80
N GLU A 7 -6.34 11.00 -0.10
CA GLU A 7 -6.49 10.77 -1.54
C GLU A 7 -5.35 9.91 -2.11
N LEU A 8 -4.12 10.12 -1.63
CA LEU A 8 -2.97 9.35 -2.06
C LEU A 8 -3.05 7.90 -1.57
N GLU A 9 -3.39 7.69 -0.30
CA GLU A 9 -3.58 6.38 0.33
C GLU A 9 -4.65 5.57 -0.40
N THR A 10 -5.75 6.22 -0.74
CA THR A 10 -6.84 5.62 -1.54
C THR A 10 -6.34 5.25 -2.93
N ALA A 11 -5.64 6.16 -3.62
CA ALA A 11 -5.10 5.92 -4.95
C ALA A 11 -4.05 4.79 -4.99
N VAL A 12 -3.13 4.75 -4.02
CA VAL A 12 -2.10 3.69 -3.96
C VAL A 12 -2.71 2.33 -3.65
N LEU A 13 -3.72 2.26 -2.78
CA LEU A 13 -4.42 1.02 -2.45
C LEU A 13 -5.24 0.53 -3.64
N ALA A 14 -5.98 1.41 -4.30
CA ALA A 14 -6.77 1.06 -5.48
C ALA A 14 -5.87 0.52 -6.60
N ARG A 15 -4.77 1.21 -6.92
CA ARG A 15 -3.82 0.73 -7.94
C ARG A 15 -3.12 -0.55 -7.52
N LEU A 16 -2.79 -0.72 -6.24
CA LEU A 16 -2.22 -1.97 -5.76
C LEU A 16 -3.23 -3.12 -5.92
N ALA A 17 -4.50 -2.92 -5.57
CA ALA A 17 -5.54 -3.93 -5.69
C ALA A 17 -5.80 -4.37 -7.15
N GLU A 18 -5.73 -3.43 -8.09
CA GLU A 18 -5.86 -3.69 -9.53
C GLU A 18 -4.66 -4.48 -10.09
N LEU A 19 -3.45 -4.18 -9.61
CA LEU A 19 -2.21 -4.71 -10.18
C LEU A 19 -1.72 -5.98 -9.49
N ASP A 20 -2.08 -6.20 -8.23
CA ASP A 20 -1.63 -7.34 -7.46
C ASP A 20 -2.45 -8.59 -7.78
N THR A 21 -1.84 -9.46 -8.59
CA THR A 21 -2.33 -10.79 -8.96
C THR A 21 -1.88 -11.89 -7.98
N GLY A 22 -1.18 -11.54 -6.89
CA GLY A 22 -0.66 -12.48 -5.89
C GLY A 22 0.87 -12.49 -5.76
N ASP A 23 1.59 -12.02 -6.79
CA ASP A 23 3.06 -11.97 -6.81
C ASP A 23 3.65 -10.68 -6.22
N GLY A 24 2.79 -9.71 -5.88
CA GLY A 24 3.20 -8.42 -5.37
C GLY A 24 3.72 -7.49 -6.45
N VAL A 25 3.44 -6.22 -6.28
CA VAL A 25 3.70 -5.17 -7.25
C VAL A 25 4.96 -4.41 -6.87
N PRO A 26 5.96 -4.28 -7.77
CA PRO A 26 7.13 -3.44 -7.53
C PRO A 26 6.74 -1.99 -7.30
N LEU A 27 7.30 -1.35 -6.26
CA LEU A 27 7.02 0.06 -5.97
C LEU A 27 7.48 1.00 -7.10
N THR A 28 8.50 0.63 -7.87
CA THR A 28 8.93 1.39 -9.05
C THR A 28 7.84 1.44 -10.13
N ARG A 29 7.04 0.38 -10.27
CA ARG A 29 5.90 0.34 -11.20
C ARG A 29 4.76 1.23 -10.69
N LEU A 30 4.42 1.14 -9.40
CA LEU A 30 3.41 1.99 -8.78
C LEU A 30 3.81 3.47 -8.83
N ALA A 31 5.07 3.78 -8.55
CA ALA A 31 5.63 5.14 -8.62
C ALA A 31 5.43 5.74 -10.01
N LYS A 32 5.73 4.95 -11.06
CA LYS A 32 5.53 5.38 -12.45
C LYS A 32 4.05 5.58 -12.80
N GLN A 33 3.15 4.74 -12.32
CA GLN A 33 1.72 4.83 -12.66
C GLN A 33 0.98 5.95 -11.90
N LEU A 34 1.47 6.31 -10.72
CA LEU A 34 0.87 7.34 -9.86
C LEU A 34 1.60 8.69 -9.93
N ASP A 35 2.64 8.80 -10.75
CA ASP A 35 3.53 9.95 -10.82
C ASP A 35 4.08 10.36 -9.44
N GLN A 36 4.49 9.36 -8.65
CA GLN A 36 4.99 9.53 -7.28
C GLN A 36 6.43 9.07 -7.13
N ARG A 37 7.11 9.57 -6.10
CA ARG A 37 8.45 9.09 -5.72
C ARG A 37 8.36 7.78 -4.96
N VAL A 38 9.30 6.86 -5.20
CA VAL A 38 9.37 5.57 -4.48
C VAL A 38 9.45 5.77 -2.95
N ALA A 39 10.23 6.76 -2.48
CA ALA A 39 10.32 7.05 -1.05
C ALA A 39 8.97 7.49 -0.42
N VAL A 40 8.13 8.18 -1.18
CA VAL A 40 6.76 8.54 -0.75
C VAL A 40 5.94 7.26 -0.65
N LEU A 41 5.97 6.40 -1.67
CA LEU A 41 5.24 5.13 -1.64
C LEU A 41 5.69 4.20 -0.51
N ILE A 42 6.99 4.09 -0.23
CA ILE A 42 7.49 3.29 0.90
C ILE A 42 6.86 3.79 2.20
N ARG A 43 6.89 5.11 2.44
CA ARG A 43 6.30 5.71 3.63
C ARG A 43 4.80 5.44 3.69
N THR A 44 4.07 5.67 2.61
CA THR A 44 2.62 5.44 2.54
C THR A 44 2.29 3.97 2.79
N PHE A 45 2.95 3.02 2.13
CA PHE A 45 2.71 1.60 2.35
C PHE A 45 3.13 1.12 3.75
N THR A 46 4.13 1.75 4.37
CA THR A 46 4.47 1.46 5.77
C THR A 46 3.36 1.92 6.72
N MET A 47 2.70 3.04 6.45
CA MET A 47 1.54 3.51 7.22
C MET A 47 0.30 2.62 7.02
N LEU A 48 0.14 2.07 5.81
CA LEU A 48 -0.98 1.22 5.42
C LEU A 48 -0.79 -0.26 5.79
N SER A 49 0.43 -0.66 6.14
CA SER A 49 0.72 -2.05 6.51
C SER A 49 0.37 -2.36 7.95
N ASP A 50 0.66 -3.57 8.38
CA ASP A 50 0.58 -3.98 9.79
C ASP A 50 1.83 -3.58 10.59
N ALA A 51 2.75 -2.84 9.97
CA ALA A 51 3.96 -2.36 10.63
C ALA A 51 3.59 -1.54 11.87
N ARG A 52 4.27 -1.84 12.98
CA ARG A 52 4.08 -1.12 14.24
C ARG A 52 4.87 0.17 14.20
N LEU A 53 4.18 1.28 13.99
CA LEU A 53 4.74 2.63 14.03
C LEU A 53 4.28 3.30 15.34
N GLY A 54 5.23 3.67 16.21
CA GLY A 54 4.90 4.30 17.50
C GLY A 54 4.12 3.41 18.47
N GLY A 55 4.21 2.07 18.33
CA GLY A 55 3.53 1.10 19.19
C GLY A 55 2.12 0.70 18.75
N VAL A 56 1.56 1.36 17.73
CA VAL A 56 0.26 1.01 17.13
C VAL A 56 0.52 0.25 15.83
N ALA A 57 -0.10 -0.92 15.68
CA ALA A 57 -0.10 -1.62 14.40
C ALA A 57 -0.93 -0.80 13.41
N GLY A 58 -0.38 -0.56 12.21
CA GLY A 58 -1.16 0.03 11.13
C GLY A 58 -2.35 -0.86 10.73
N PRO A 59 -3.20 -0.38 9.82
CA PRO A 59 -4.47 -1.02 9.50
C PRO A 59 -4.33 -2.38 8.80
N GLY A 60 -3.13 -2.76 8.35
CA GLY A 60 -2.88 -4.05 7.71
C GLY A 60 -3.53 -4.17 6.33
N TYR A 61 -3.69 -3.07 5.60
CA TYR A 61 -4.27 -3.04 4.25
C TYR A 61 -3.29 -3.49 3.16
N ALA A 62 -2.00 -3.36 3.41
CA ALA A 62 -0.96 -3.81 2.49
C ALA A 62 0.16 -4.54 3.25
N ARG A 63 0.88 -5.42 2.57
CA ARG A 63 2.17 -5.94 3.02
C ARG A 63 3.26 -5.30 2.19
N LEU A 64 4.35 -4.91 2.82
CA LEU A 64 5.51 -4.32 2.16
C LEU A 64 6.75 -5.16 2.48
N ALA A 65 7.54 -5.51 1.47
CA ALA A 65 8.81 -6.20 1.65
C ALA A 65 9.87 -5.67 0.69
N GLU A 66 11.12 -5.71 1.13
CA GLU A 66 12.30 -5.43 0.31
C GLU A 66 12.96 -6.74 -0.08
N ASP A 67 13.23 -6.93 -1.37
CA ASP A 67 13.92 -8.09 -1.93
C ASP A 67 15.04 -7.60 -2.86
N GLU A 68 16.30 -7.88 -2.50
CA GLU A 68 17.49 -7.45 -3.26
C GLU A 68 17.51 -5.96 -3.64
N GLY A 69 17.08 -5.08 -2.74
CA GLY A 69 16.98 -3.63 -2.99
C GLY A 69 15.76 -3.21 -3.81
N ARG A 70 14.82 -4.12 -4.07
CA ARG A 70 13.56 -3.86 -4.76
C ARG A 70 12.39 -3.99 -3.79
N TRP A 71 11.72 -2.88 -3.57
CA TRP A 71 10.51 -2.86 -2.75
C TRP A 71 9.32 -3.40 -3.53
N ARG A 72 8.54 -4.28 -2.90
CA ARG A 72 7.28 -4.84 -3.39
C ARG A 72 6.18 -4.67 -2.36
N ALA A 73 4.97 -4.41 -2.85
CA ALA A 73 3.77 -4.35 -2.05
C ALA A 73 2.76 -5.43 -2.48
N TRP A 74 2.02 -5.99 -1.52
CA TRP A 74 0.91 -6.90 -1.74
C TRP A 74 -0.33 -6.33 -1.09
N ILE A 75 -1.48 -6.46 -1.75
CA ILE A 75 -2.75 -6.08 -1.14
C ILE A 75 -3.21 -7.19 -0.19
N THR A 76 -3.68 -6.83 1.00
CA THR A 76 -4.31 -7.81 1.90
C THR A 76 -5.81 -7.90 1.62
N PRO A 77 -6.50 -8.93 2.13
CA PRO A 77 -7.96 -8.98 2.07
C PRO A 77 -8.63 -7.72 2.66
N ALA A 78 -8.11 -7.22 3.78
CA ALA A 78 -8.62 -5.99 4.40
C ALA A 78 -8.44 -4.75 3.51
N GLY A 79 -7.31 -4.67 2.80
CA GLY A 79 -7.07 -3.61 1.81
C GLY A 79 -8.04 -3.67 0.63
N ARG A 80 -8.30 -4.87 0.08
CA ARG A 80 -9.27 -5.04 -1.03
C ARG A 80 -10.67 -4.59 -0.63
N THR A 81 -11.18 -5.04 0.52
CA THR A 81 -12.49 -4.62 1.03
C THR A 81 -12.57 -3.11 1.26
N THR A 82 -11.47 -2.49 1.69
CA THR A 82 -11.44 -1.02 1.89
C THR A 82 -11.54 -0.26 0.57
N VAL A 83 -10.86 -0.75 -0.49
CA VAL A 83 -10.97 -0.17 -1.84
C VAL A 83 -12.38 -0.37 -2.40
N GLU A 84 -12.96 -1.56 -2.27
CA GLU A 84 -14.32 -1.86 -2.70
C GLU A 84 -15.38 -1.01 -1.99
N ALA A 85 -15.17 -0.70 -0.71
CA ALA A 85 -16.05 0.19 0.04
C ALA A 85 -15.89 1.68 -0.31
N SER A 86 -14.79 2.03 -1.00
CA SER A 86 -14.45 3.42 -1.38
C SER A 86 -14.65 3.69 -2.88
N ALA A 87 -15.03 2.68 -3.66
CA ALA A 87 -15.33 2.73 -5.10
C ALA A 87 -16.82 2.95 -5.35
#